data_AF-A0A1B6J9W7-F1
#
_entry.id   AF-A0A1B6J9W7-F1
#
_cell.length_a   1.000
_cell.length_b   1.000
_cell.length_c   1.000
_cell.angle_alpha   90.00
_cell.angle_beta   90.00
_cell.angle_gamma   90.00
#
_symmetry.space_group_name_H-M   'P 1'
#
loop_
_entity.id
_entity.type
_entity.pdbx_description
1 polymer ?
#
loop_
_entity_poly.entity_id
_entity_poly.type
_entity_poly.pdbx_seq_one_letter_code
_entity_poly.pdbx_strand_id
1 'polypeptide(L)'
;QNGHRCVENVSRSNCPVCLEDIHTSRIPCHIPDCGHLLHRTCFEDLLQSGLYTCPTCQTSLVDMTPVWEHYDQEIQMTPMPPEFKDYLAEILCKDCQRYSTIPYHVVGLKCLSCGSYNTTRTKTLRPANLQGASSSNDEETPGTEDD
;
A
#
# COMPACT_ATOMS: atom_id res chain seq x y z
N GLN A 1 7.12 25.91 -18.10
CA GLN A 1 8.42 25.25 -18.38
C GLN A 1 8.95 24.71 -17.06
N ASN A 2 9.59 23.54 -17.10
CA ASN A 2 10.35 22.88 -16.03
C ASN A 2 9.57 22.28 -14.86
N GLY A 3 9.03 21.07 -15.09
CA GLY A 3 8.60 20.14 -14.03
C GLY A 3 9.18 18.74 -14.17
N HIS A 4 10.10 18.50 -15.10
CA HIS A 4 10.87 17.26 -15.10
C HIS A 4 11.86 17.35 -13.94
N ARG A 5 11.50 16.73 -12.81
CA ARG A 5 12.46 16.40 -11.76
C ARG A 5 13.29 15.24 -12.29
N CYS A 6 14.40 15.58 -12.94
CA CYS A 6 15.41 14.63 -13.37
C CYS A 6 15.93 13.90 -12.13
N VAL A 7 15.49 12.67 -11.90
CA VAL A 7 16.07 11.84 -10.84
C VAL A 7 17.25 11.13 -11.49
N GLU A 8 18.42 11.75 -11.40
CA GLU A 8 19.67 11.14 -11.87
C GLU A 8 19.92 9.82 -11.11
N ASN A 9 20.36 8.78 -11.83
CA ASN A 9 20.62 7.42 -11.35
C ASN A 9 19.44 6.44 -11.19
N VAL A 10 18.18 6.83 -11.38
CA VAL A 10 17.12 5.81 -11.61
C VAL A 10 17.25 5.17 -12.99
N SER A 11 18.13 5.77 -13.81
CA SER A 11 18.37 5.36 -15.17
C SER A 11 19.38 4.20 -15.32
N ARG A 12 19.51 3.31 -14.33
CA ARG A 12 20.29 2.05 -14.45
C ARG A 12 19.57 0.89 -13.78
N SER A 13 18.24 0.94 -13.75
CA SER A 13 17.42 -0.13 -13.21
C SER A 13 16.86 -1.02 -14.31
N ASN A 14 16.67 -2.29 -13.96
CA ASN A 14 15.87 -3.22 -14.75
C ASN A 14 14.38 -3.02 -14.44
N CYS A 15 13.54 -3.28 -15.42
CA CYS A 15 12.09 -3.30 -15.23
C CYS A 15 11.73 -4.42 -14.25
N PRO A 16 11.01 -4.15 -13.14
CA PRO A 16 10.66 -5.17 -12.15
C PRO A 16 9.67 -6.23 -12.66
N VAL A 17 9.10 -6.04 -13.86
CA VAL A 17 8.14 -6.98 -14.48
C VAL A 17 8.86 -7.99 -15.37
N CYS A 18 9.65 -7.53 -16.34
CA CYS A 18 10.34 -8.40 -17.31
C CYS A 18 11.83 -8.63 -16.97
N LEU A 19 12.38 -7.91 -16.00
CA LEU A 19 13.79 -7.94 -15.59
C LEU A 19 14.80 -7.46 -16.65
N GLU A 20 14.32 -6.88 -17.76
CA GLU A 20 15.16 -6.29 -18.81
C GLU A 20 15.57 -4.85 -18.46
N ASP A 21 16.72 -4.43 -18.99
CA ASP A 21 17.25 -3.09 -18.78
C ASP A 21 16.36 -2.01 -19.43
N ILE A 22 16.06 -0.95 -18.69
CA ILE A 22 15.14 0.12 -19.14
C ILE A 22 15.83 1.11 -20.10
N HIS A 23 17.16 1.19 -20.09
CA HIS A 23 17.96 2.24 -20.76
C HIS A 23 18.38 1.87 -22.16
N THR A 24 18.77 0.62 -22.31
CA THR A 24 19.26 0.04 -23.55
C THR A 24 18.12 -0.55 -24.37
N SER A 25 16.96 -0.81 -23.74
CA SER A 25 15.76 -1.23 -24.42
C SER A 25 15.23 -0.14 -25.37
N ARG A 26 14.67 -0.57 -26.49
CA ARG A 26 13.95 0.30 -27.44
C ARG A 26 12.52 0.60 -27.00
N ILE A 27 12.04 -0.07 -25.94
CA ILE A 27 10.69 0.11 -25.42
C ILE A 27 10.67 1.38 -24.55
N PRO A 28 9.77 2.34 -24.80
CA PRO A 28 9.63 3.52 -23.97
C PRO A 28 9.36 3.17 -22.51
N CYS A 29 9.88 3.95 -21.57
CA CYS A 29 9.56 3.81 -20.15
C CYS A 29 8.29 4.59 -19.78
N HIS A 30 7.59 4.10 -18.77
CA HIS A 30 6.55 4.81 -18.03
C HIS A 30 7.11 5.15 -16.65
N ILE A 31 6.83 6.38 -16.18
CA ILE A 31 7.27 6.89 -14.88
C ILE A 31 6.01 7.17 -14.07
N PRO A 32 5.58 6.26 -13.19
CA PRO A 32 4.48 6.51 -12.26
C PRO A 32 4.85 7.58 -11.23
N ASP A 33 3.87 8.09 -10.49
CA ASP A 33 4.09 9.11 -9.44
C ASP A 33 5.03 8.63 -8.32
N CYS A 34 5.12 7.32 -8.10
CA CYS A 34 6.07 6.74 -7.15
C CYS A 34 7.53 6.74 -7.65
N GLY A 35 7.77 7.07 -8.92
CA GLY A 35 9.10 7.21 -9.53
C GLY A 35 9.80 5.91 -9.94
N HIS A 36 9.19 4.73 -9.73
CA HIS A 36 9.76 3.45 -10.13
C HIS A 36 9.49 3.15 -11.60
N LEU A 37 10.55 3.14 -12.43
CA LEU A 37 10.41 2.98 -13.87
C LEU A 37 9.94 1.58 -14.25
N LEU A 38 9.03 1.54 -15.23
CA LEU A 38 8.52 0.35 -15.89
C LEU A 38 8.66 0.53 -17.40
N HIS A 39 8.83 -0.55 -18.17
CA HIS A 39 8.54 -0.47 -19.60
C HIS A 39 7.06 -0.16 -19.80
N ARG A 40 6.74 0.64 -20.81
CA ARG A 40 5.36 1.02 -21.11
C ARG A 40 4.48 -0.20 -21.36
N THR A 41 4.98 -1.18 -22.10
CA THR A 41 4.28 -2.45 -22.35
C THR A 41 4.03 -3.19 -21.04
N CYS A 42 5.04 -3.34 -20.19
CA CYS A 42 4.88 -3.99 -18.88
C CYS A 42 3.89 -3.26 -17.96
N PHE A 43 3.88 -1.92 -17.99
CA PHE A 43 2.88 -1.13 -17.27
C PHE A 43 1.46 -1.40 -17.79
N GLU A 44 1.27 -1.41 -19.11
CA GLU A 44 -0.03 -1.70 -19.73
C GLU A 44 -0.48 -3.15 -19.42
N ASP A 45 0.43 -4.12 -19.48
CA ASP A 45 0.18 -5.53 -19.16
C ASP A 45 -0.23 -5.72 -17.69
N LEU A 46 0.40 -4.99 -16.75
CA LEU A 46 0.00 -4.99 -15.33
C LEU A 46 -1.45 -4.54 -15.17
N LEU A 47 -1.82 -3.41 -15.78
CA LEU A 47 -3.18 -2.87 -15.68
C LEU A 47 -4.21 -3.80 -16.33
N GLN A 48 -3.89 -4.37 -17.50
CA GLN A 48 -4.76 -5.35 -18.17
C GLN A 48 -4.95 -6.63 -17.33
N SER A 49 -3.95 -7.00 -16.55
CA SER A 49 -3.99 -8.15 -15.63
C SER A 49 -4.69 -7.83 -14.31
N GLY A 50 -5.18 -6.60 -14.11
CA GLY A 50 -5.83 -6.16 -12.87
C GLY A 50 -4.87 -5.82 -11.73
N LEU A 51 -3.57 -5.68 -12.02
CA LEU A 51 -2.55 -5.30 -11.04
C LEU A 51 -2.31 -3.78 -11.11
N TYR A 52 -3.03 -3.05 -10.24
CA TYR A 52 -3.01 -1.58 -10.21
C TYR A 52 -1.98 -0.98 -9.27
N THR A 53 -1.06 -1.78 -8.72
CA THR A 53 -0.04 -1.32 -7.76
C THR A 53 1.37 -1.55 -8.28
N CYS A 54 2.28 -0.66 -7.90
CA CYS A 54 3.67 -0.71 -8.29
C CYS A 54 4.33 -1.98 -7.73
N PRO A 55 4.96 -2.84 -8.55
CA PRO A 55 5.63 -4.05 -8.06
C PRO A 55 6.75 -3.79 -7.04
N THR A 56 7.34 -2.59 -7.07
CA THR A 56 8.46 -2.22 -6.20
C THR A 56 8.02 -1.67 -4.85
N CYS A 57 6.97 -0.83 -4.80
CA CYS A 57 6.58 -0.10 -3.58
C CYS A 57 5.10 -0.25 -3.20
N GLN A 58 4.29 -0.90 -4.04
CA GLN A 58 2.85 -1.15 -3.86
C GLN A 58 1.95 0.09 -3.87
N THR A 59 2.48 1.29 -4.15
CA THR A 59 1.67 2.48 -4.43
C THR A 59 0.80 2.26 -5.68
N SER A 60 -0.42 2.79 -5.68
CA SER A 60 -1.31 2.74 -6.84
C SER A 60 -0.66 3.38 -8.06
N LEU A 61 -0.80 2.73 -9.21
CA LEU A 61 -0.20 3.11 -10.49
C LEU A 61 -1.08 4.04 -11.33
N VAL A 62 -2.37 4.08 -11.02
CA VAL A 62 -3.39 4.87 -11.71
C VAL A 62 -4.32 5.51 -10.68
N ASP A 63 -5.16 6.44 -11.15
CA ASP A 63 -6.20 7.02 -10.31
C ASP A 63 -7.25 5.94 -9.95
N MET A 64 -7.26 5.56 -8.68
CA MET A 64 -8.18 4.57 -8.11
C MET A 64 -9.39 5.22 -7.43
N THR A 65 -9.56 6.55 -7.52
CA THR A 65 -10.68 7.28 -6.90
C THR A 65 -12.05 6.65 -7.20
N PRO A 66 -12.39 6.26 -8.44
CA PRO A 66 -13.68 5.61 -8.72
C PRO A 66 -13.88 4.28 -7.98
N VAL A 67 -12.79 3.54 -7.76
CA VAL A 67 -12.82 2.31 -6.96
C VAL A 67 -13.05 2.67 -5.49
N TRP A 68 -12.32 3.64 -4.95
CA TRP A 68 -12.48 4.10 -3.56
C TRP A 68 -13.90 4.62 -3.26
N GLU A 69 -14.53 5.31 -4.21
CA GLU A 69 -15.93 5.74 -4.10
C GLU A 69 -16.89 4.54 -4.01
N HIS A 70 -16.62 3.45 -4.72
CA HIS A 70 -17.39 2.22 -4.59
C HIS A 70 -17.26 1.60 -3.19
N TYR A 71 -16.04 1.54 -2.64
CA TYR A 71 -15.82 1.09 -1.26
C TYR A 71 -16.56 1.97 -0.25
N ASP A 72 -16.57 3.30 -0.44
CA ASP A 72 -17.32 4.23 0.41
C ASP A 72 -18.82 3.91 0.42
N GLN A 73 -19.41 3.63 -0.75
CA GLN A 73 -20.82 3.25 -0.87
C GLN A 73 -21.10 1.91 -0.18
N GLU A 74 -20.27 0.91 -0.40
CA GLU A 74 -20.45 -0.41 0.19
C GLU A 74 -20.38 -0.36 1.72
N ILE A 75 -19.44 0.41 2.29
CA ILE A 75 -19.33 0.65 3.74
C ILE A 75 -20.61 1.29 4.31
N GLN A 76 -21.18 2.27 3.61
CA GLN A 76 -22.43 2.90 4.05
C GLN A 76 -23.61 1.92 4.02
N MET A 77 -23.64 1.02 3.03
CA MET A 77 -24.69 0.02 2.87
C MET A 77 -24.54 -1.20 3.81
N THR A 78 -23.35 -1.41 4.37
CA THR A 78 -23.02 -2.60 5.18
C THR A 78 -22.48 -2.22 6.57
N PRO A 79 -23.29 -1.57 7.43
CA PRO A 79 -22.82 -1.13 8.74
C PRO A 79 -22.29 -2.30 9.58
N MET A 80 -21.19 -2.05 10.30
CA MET A 80 -20.55 -3.06 11.15
C MET A 80 -21.50 -3.57 12.25
N PRO A 81 -21.45 -4.87 12.58
CA PRO A 81 -22.18 -5.44 13.72
C PRO A 81 -21.85 -4.71 15.03
N PRO A 82 -22.81 -4.61 15.97
CA PRO A 82 -22.62 -3.90 17.23
C PRO A 82 -21.39 -4.36 18.02
N GLU A 83 -21.07 -5.65 18.00
CA GLU A 83 -19.89 -6.19 18.70
C GLU A 83 -18.53 -5.70 18.15
N PHE A 84 -18.50 -5.22 16.90
CA PHE A 84 -17.27 -4.79 16.22
C PHE A 84 -17.26 -3.30 15.86
N LYS A 85 -18.34 -2.57 16.14
CA LYS A 85 -18.53 -1.17 15.74
C LYS A 85 -17.42 -0.23 16.26
N ASP A 86 -16.93 -0.48 17.47
CA ASP A 86 -15.94 0.36 18.13
C ASP A 86 -14.51 -0.19 18.01
N TYR A 87 -14.28 -1.13 17.09
CA TYR A 87 -12.92 -1.61 16.81
C TYR A 87 -12.16 -0.59 15.95
N LEU A 88 -10.89 -0.42 16.28
CA LEU A 88 -9.95 0.41 15.54
C LEU A 88 -8.89 -0.47 14.87
N ALA A 89 -8.43 -0.01 13.72
CA ALA A 89 -7.33 -0.59 12.97
C ALA A 89 -6.20 0.43 12.84
N GLU A 90 -4.98 0.01 13.15
CA GLU A 90 -3.77 0.72 12.77
C GLU A 90 -3.36 0.30 11.36
N ILE A 91 -3.19 1.29 10.48
CA ILE A 91 -2.88 1.09 9.08
C ILE A 91 -1.68 1.92 8.63
N LEU A 92 -1.00 1.43 7.59
CA LEU A 92 -0.09 2.19 6.73
C LEU A 92 -0.74 2.33 5.36
N CYS A 93 -0.93 3.56 4.89
CA CYS A 93 -1.39 3.81 3.52
C CYS A 93 -0.23 3.73 2.53
N LYS A 94 -0.36 2.94 1.47
CA LYS A 94 0.67 2.76 0.43
C LYS A 94 0.72 3.93 -0.56
N ASP A 95 -0.32 4.75 -0.63
CA ASP A 95 -0.36 5.89 -1.54
C ASP A 95 0.24 7.15 -0.92
N CYS A 96 -0.10 7.46 0.34
CA CYS A 96 0.43 8.64 1.03
C CYS A 96 1.53 8.34 2.07
N GLN A 97 1.88 7.06 2.27
CA GLN A 97 2.92 6.58 3.18
C GLN A 97 2.75 7.04 4.63
N ARG A 98 1.50 7.30 5.06
CA ARG A 98 1.18 7.75 6.41
C ARG A 98 0.54 6.63 7.23
N TYR A 99 0.95 6.57 8.50
CA TYR A 99 0.30 5.74 9.51
C TYR A 99 -0.94 6.44 10.08
N SER A 100 -2.01 5.70 10.33
CA SER A 100 -3.20 6.21 11.00
C SER A 100 -3.94 5.11 11.75
N THR A 101 -4.63 5.50 12.82
CA THR A 101 -5.61 4.65 13.50
C THR A 101 -7.00 5.07 13.06
N ILE A 102 -7.77 4.14 12.50
CA ILE A 102 -9.09 4.42 11.91
C ILE A 102 -10.15 3.42 12.43
N PRO A 103 -11.45 3.73 12.34
CA PRO A 103 -12.50 2.73 12.53
C PRO A 103 -12.30 1.52 11.62
N TYR A 104 -12.41 0.33 12.19
CA TYR A 104 -12.33 -0.90 11.43
C TYR A 104 -13.62 -1.15 10.66
N HIS A 105 -13.49 -1.50 9.38
CA HIS A 105 -14.58 -2.01 8.56
C HIS A 105 -14.11 -3.24 7.79
N VAL A 106 -15.00 -4.24 7.62
CA VAL A 106 -14.66 -5.49 6.93
C VAL A 106 -14.40 -5.28 5.43
N VAL A 107 -15.15 -4.37 4.81
CA VAL A 107 -15.05 -4.01 3.38
C VAL A 107 -13.71 -3.36 3.05
N GLY A 108 -13.25 -2.40 3.87
CA GLY A 108 -12.03 -1.67 3.55
C GLY A 108 -11.60 -0.71 4.65
N LEU A 109 -10.32 -0.36 4.63
CA LEU A 109 -9.68 0.52 5.59
C LEU A 109 -9.28 1.83 4.92
N LYS A 110 -10.13 2.85 5.07
CA LYS A 110 -9.95 4.16 4.44
C LYS A 110 -8.87 4.98 5.12
N CYS A 111 -7.86 5.41 4.37
CA CYS A 111 -6.91 6.39 4.86
C CYS A 111 -7.59 7.76 5.05
N LEU A 112 -7.58 8.30 6.27
CA LEU A 112 -8.18 9.61 6.55
C LEU A 112 -7.38 10.79 5.97
N SER A 113 -6.13 10.57 5.55
CA SER A 113 -5.28 11.65 5.01
C SER A 113 -5.44 11.87 3.51
N CYS A 114 -5.67 10.81 2.73
CA CYS A 114 -5.81 10.91 1.27
C CYS A 114 -7.06 10.23 0.71
N GLY A 115 -7.86 9.55 1.52
CA GLY A 115 -9.08 8.86 1.09
C GLY A 115 -8.87 7.50 0.43
N SER A 116 -7.62 7.09 0.16
CA SER A 116 -7.29 5.80 -0.45
C SER A 116 -7.60 4.61 0.47
N TYR A 117 -8.00 3.49 -0.13
CA TYR A 117 -8.10 2.19 0.54
C TYR A 117 -6.92 1.25 0.26
N ASN A 118 -5.90 1.70 -0.47
CA ASN A 118 -4.64 0.97 -0.64
C ASN A 118 -3.82 1.05 0.67
N THR A 119 -4.25 0.27 1.65
CA THR A 119 -3.73 0.30 3.01
C THR A 119 -3.41 -1.11 3.50
N THR A 120 -2.44 -1.21 4.40
CA THR A 120 -2.09 -2.47 5.07
C THR A 120 -2.26 -2.29 6.57
N ARG A 121 -2.87 -3.26 7.23
CA ARG A 121 -3.00 -3.27 8.69
C ARG A 121 -1.63 -3.59 9.33
N THR A 122 -1.18 -2.77 10.25
CA THR A 122 0.17 -2.88 10.82
C THR A 122 0.20 -3.62 12.16
N LYS A 123 -0.96 -3.75 12.82
CA LYS A 123 -1.11 -4.46 14.10
C LYS A 123 -2.44 -5.22 14.15
N THR A 124 -2.65 -5.97 15.23
CA THR A 124 -3.93 -6.60 15.52
C THR A 124 -5.03 -5.55 15.75
N LEU A 125 -6.28 -5.91 15.44
CA LEU A 125 -7.43 -5.07 15.69
C LEU A 125 -7.60 -4.87 17.20
N ARG A 126 -7.97 -3.65 17.61
CA ARG A 126 -8.13 -3.34 19.03
C ARG A 126 -9.47 -2.65 19.27
N PRO A 127 -10.21 -3.03 20.32
CA PRO A 127 -11.34 -2.23 20.78
C PRO A 127 -10.87 -0.82 21.16
N ALA A 128 -11.63 0.21 20.81
CA ALA A 128 -11.31 1.60 21.18
C ALA A 128 -11.09 1.80 22.69
N ASN A 129 -11.74 0.97 23.53
CA ASN A 129 -11.73 1.09 24.98
C ASN A 129 -10.45 0.54 25.67
N LEU A 130 -9.49 -0.04 24.94
CA LEU A 130 -8.26 -0.65 25.50
C LEU A 130 -6.97 0.19 25.28
N GLN A 131 -7.06 1.51 25.31
CA GLN A 131 -5.89 2.39 25.20
C GLN A 131 -5.00 2.32 26.45
N GLY A 132 -4.10 1.34 26.50
CA GLY A 132 -3.06 1.28 27.53
C GLY A 132 -2.44 -0.09 27.78
N ALA A 133 -1.75 -0.67 26.79
CA ALA A 133 -0.72 -1.68 27.05
C ALA A 133 0.24 -1.74 25.85
N SER A 134 1.34 -0.99 25.94
CA SER A 134 2.53 -1.24 25.14
C SER A 134 3.28 -2.40 25.78
N SER A 135 3.17 -3.60 25.21
CA SER A 135 4.07 -4.70 25.54
C SER A 135 5.20 -4.72 24.50
N SER A 136 6.28 -4.03 24.81
CA SER A 136 7.62 -4.54 24.47
C SER A 136 7.87 -5.73 25.38
N ASN A 137 8.29 -6.86 24.83
CA ASN A 137 9.23 -7.83 25.43
C ASN A 137 9.39 -9.00 24.47
N ASP A 138 10.37 -8.92 23.57
CA ASP A 138 11.01 -10.10 23.02
C ASP A 138 12.28 -10.34 23.85
N GLU A 139 12.16 -11.17 24.88
CA GLU A 139 13.29 -11.76 25.61
C GLU A 139 13.31 -13.25 25.25
N GLU A 140 13.97 -13.59 24.14
CA GLU A 140 14.34 -14.98 23.84
C GLU A 140 15.68 -15.29 24.52
N THR A 141 15.62 -16.01 25.64
CA THR A 141 16.76 -16.72 26.21
C THR A 141 17.05 -17.96 25.37
N PRO A 142 18.28 -18.23 24.89
CA PRO A 142 18.63 -19.53 24.36
C PRO A 142 18.90 -20.49 25.53
N GLY A 143 18.03 -21.48 25.68
CA GLY A 143 18.25 -22.61 26.57
C GLY A 143 19.41 -23.47 26.07
N THR A 144 20.35 -23.73 26.97
CA THR A 144 21.37 -24.77 26.86
C THR A 144 20.74 -26.12 27.23
N GLU A 145 20.89 -27.14 26.38
CA GLU A 145 20.75 -28.55 26.77
C GLU A 145 21.93 -29.34 26.18
N ASP A 146 22.71 -29.92 27.09
CA ASP A 146 23.74 -30.95 26.89
C ASP A 146 23.13 -32.28 26.43
N ASP A 147 23.75 -32.94 25.44
CA ASP A 147 24.29 -34.31 25.52
C ASP A 147 25.33 -34.54 24.39
#